data_AF-A0A3D5SZ78-F1
#
_entry.id   AF-A0A3D5SZ78-F1
#
_cell.length_a   1.000
_cell.length_b   1.000
_cell.length_c   1.000
_cell.angle_alpha   90.00
_cell.angle_beta   90.00
_cell.angle_gamma   90.00
#
_symmetry.space_group_name_H-M   'P 1'
#
loop_
_entity.id
_entity.type
_entity.pdbx_description
1 polymer ?
#
loop_
_entity_poly.entity_id
_entity_poly.type
_entity_poly.pdbx_seq_one_letter_code
_entity_poly.pdbx_strand_id
1 'polypeptide(L)' 'ESVAADRINGAMDGGVAVVACDNTMHAMKLTNGDLIGGVAHVRAGVVELMMKQREGWTYIRP' A
#
# COMPACT_ATOMS: atom_id res chain seq x y z
N GLU A 1 9.29 7.90 -13.50
CA GLU A 1 8.11 7.06 -13.23
C GLU A 1 8.54 5.70 -12.69
N SER A 2 7.71 5.06 -11.85
CA SER A 2 8.00 3.75 -11.27
C SER A 2 7.82 2.65 -12.32
N VAL A 3 8.76 1.70 -12.41
CA VAL A 3 8.67 0.52 -13.30
C VAL A 3 7.44 -0.34 -12.97
N ALA A 4 6.89 -0.22 -11.77
CA ALA A 4 5.71 -0.95 -11.33
C ALA A 4 4.38 -0.20 -11.55
N ALA A 5 4.40 1.04 -12.07
CA ALA A 5 3.21 1.88 -12.14
C ALA A 5 2.05 1.23 -12.90
N ASP A 6 2.31 0.65 -14.07
CA ASP A 6 1.27 -0.01 -14.89
C ASP A 6 0.64 -1.21 -14.17
N ARG A 7 1.43 -1.97 -13.42
CA ARG A 7 0.93 -3.13 -12.65
C ARG A 7 0.07 -2.70 -11.48
N ILE A 8 0.48 -1.62 -10.80
CA ILE A 8 -0.26 -1.06 -9.67
C ILE A 8 -1.60 -0.49 -10.16
N ASN A 9 -1.59 0.27 -11.27
CA ASN A 9 -2.81 0.79 -11.88
C ASN A 9 -3.77 -0.34 -12.30
N GLY A 10 -3.27 -1.37 -13.00
CA GLY A 10 -4.12 -2.51 -13.38
C GLY A 10 -4.68 -3.29 -12.19
N ALA A 11 -3.94 -3.38 -11.08
CA ALA A 11 -4.45 -3.98 -9.84
C ALA A 11 -5.57 -3.13 -9.22
N MET A 12 -5.41 -1.81 -9.19
CA MET A 12 -6.44 -0.89 -8.69
C MET A 12 -7.71 -0.93 -9.55
N ASP A 13 -7.57 -1.02 -10.88
CA ASP A 13 -8.71 -1.21 -11.80
C ASP A 13 -9.45 -2.53 -11.53
N GLY A 14 -8.73 -3.55 -11.07
CA GLY A 14 -9.29 -4.84 -10.61
C GLY A 14 -9.93 -4.80 -9.21
N GLY A 15 -10.00 -3.62 -8.58
CA GLY A 15 -10.55 -3.45 -7.22
C GLY A 15 -9.59 -3.79 -6.09
N VAL A 16 -8.29 -3.96 -6.38
CA VAL A 16 -7.27 -4.19 -5.35
C VAL A 16 -6.91 -2.88 -4.68
N ALA A 17 -7.14 -2.79 -3.36
CA ALA A 17 -6.68 -1.66 -2.56
C ALA A 17 -5.17 -1.75 -2.33
N VAL A 18 -4.42 -0.80 -2.90
CA VAL A 18 -2.98 -0.67 -2.67
C VAL A 18 -2.75 0.38 -1.61
N VAL A 19 -1.99 0.02 -0.57
CA VAL A 19 -1.79 0.87 0.62
C VAL A 19 -0.31 0.97 0.96
N ALA A 20 0.20 2.20 1.08
CA ALA A 20 1.57 2.51 1.47
C ALA A 20 1.72 2.69 3.00
N CYS A 21 2.90 2.38 3.53
CA CYS A 21 3.21 2.53 4.96
C CYS A 21 3.89 3.87 5.23
N ASP A 22 3.28 4.73 6.05
CA ASP A 22 3.79 6.07 6.38
C ASP A 22 5.17 6.04 7.03
N ASN A 23 5.43 5.07 7.91
CA ASN A 23 6.75 4.93 8.52
C ASN A 23 7.85 4.75 7.46
N THR A 24 7.55 3.99 6.41
CA THR A 24 8.49 3.73 5.32
C THR A 24 8.58 4.95 4.41
N MET A 25 7.46 5.58 4.08
CA MET A 25 7.45 6.83 3.32
C MET A 25 8.28 7.91 4.01
N HIS A 26 8.12 8.08 5.32
CA HIS A 26 8.90 9.02 6.11
C HIS A 26 10.40 8.69 6.09
N ALA A 27 10.76 7.42 6.29
CA ALA A 27 12.15 6.98 6.20
C ALA A 27 12.76 7.19 4.80
N MET A 28 11.96 7.06 3.75
CA MET A 28 12.35 7.28 2.36
C MET A 28 12.19 8.73 1.90
N LYS A 29 11.76 9.65 2.78
CA LYS A 29 11.48 11.07 2.48
C LYS A 29 10.48 11.27 1.35
N LEU A 30 9.49 10.37 1.27
CA LEU A 30 8.40 10.42 0.31
C LEU A 30 7.18 11.09 0.93
N THR A 31 6.43 11.79 0.09
CA THR A 31 5.18 12.45 0.43
C THR A 31 4.03 11.79 -0.33
N ASN A 32 2.79 12.15 0.01
CA ASN A 32 1.61 11.66 -0.71
C ASN A 32 1.61 12.04 -2.19
N GLY A 33 2.28 13.14 -2.58
CA GLY A 33 2.41 13.54 -3.99
C GLY A 33 3.36 12.64 -4.79
N ASP A 34 4.22 11.87 -4.12
CA ASP A 34 5.15 10.93 -4.74
C ASP A 34 4.51 9.55 -4.96
N LEU A 35 3.30 9.33 -4.42
CA LEU A 35 2.53 8.11 -4.63
C LEU A 35 1.75 8.17 -5.94
N ILE A 36 1.50 6.99 -6.50
CA ILE A 36 0.59 6.84 -7.65
C ILE A 36 -0.82 7.23 -7.19
N GLY A 37 -1.52 8.01 -8.02
CA GLY A 37 -2.88 8.43 -7.72
C GLY A 37 -3.80 7.24 -7.45
N GLY A 38 -4.54 7.29 -6.33
CA GLY A 38 -5.41 6.21 -5.88
C GLY A 38 -4.78 5.29 -4.81
N VAL A 39 -3.46 5.33 -4.62
CA VAL A 39 -2.81 4.61 -3.51
C VAL A 39 -3.12 5.31 -2.19
N ALA A 40 -3.73 4.58 -1.27
CA ALA A 40 -3.96 5.05 0.09
C ALA A 40 -2.68 4.89 0.93
N HIS A 41 -2.62 5.56 2.07
CA HIS A 41 -1.51 5.40 3.01
C HIS A 41 -2.03 5.15 4.42
N VAL A 42 -1.28 4.38 5.21
CA VAL A 42 -1.60 4.05 6.60
C VAL A 42 -0.40 4.33 7.49
N ARG A 43 -0.70 4.75 8.73
CA ARG A 43 0.32 5.11 9.72
C ARG A 43 1.38 4.04 9.93
N ALA A 44 0.99 2.76 9.94
CA ALA A 44 1.92 1.65 10.08
C ALA A 44 1.41 0.40 9.34
N GLY A 45 2.10 0.01 8.27
CA GLY A 45 1.70 -1.12 7.43
C GLY A 45 1.67 -2.46 8.17
N VAL A 46 2.60 -2.71 9.09
CA VAL A 46 2.59 -3.93 9.92
C VAL A 46 1.37 -3.98 10.84
N VAL A 47 0.96 -2.83 11.40
CA VAL A 47 -0.22 -2.76 12.27
C VAL A 47 -1.49 -3.02 11.45
N GLU A 48 -1.59 -2.44 10.24
CA GLU A 48 -2.69 -2.70 9.32
C GLU A 48 -2.82 -4.20 9.00
N LEU A 49 -1.70 -4.86 8.66
CA LEU A 49 -1.68 -6.31 8.42
C LEU A 49 -2.13 -7.11 9.64
N MET A 50 -1.74 -6.70 10.85
CA MET A 50 -2.19 -7.36 12.08
C MET A 50 -3.69 -7.17 12.32
N MET A 51 -4.22 -5.97 12.06
CA MET A 51 -5.66 -5.70 12.19
C MET A 51 -6.46 -6.50 11.17
N LYS A 52 -6.03 -6.53 9.90
CA LYS A 52 -6.67 -7.33 8.85
C LYS A 52 -6.68 -8.82 9.19
N GLN A 53 -5.56 -9.36 9.66
CA GLN A 53 -5.52 -10.76 10.12
C GLN A 53 -6.50 -11.01 11.27
N ARG A 54 -6.64 -10.08 12.22
CA ARG A 54 -7.63 -10.18 13.31
C ARG A 54 -9.07 -10.07 12.82
N GLU A 55 -9.32 -9.31 11.75
CA GLU A 55 -10.62 -9.22 11.05
C GLU A 55 -10.95 -10.50 10.26
N GLY A 56 -10.08 -11.50 10.24
CA GLY A 56 -10.29 -12.77 9.54
C GLY A 56 -9.71 -12.81 8.13
N TRP A 57 -8.89 -11.82 7.74
CA TRP A 57 -8.22 -11.85 6.45
C TRP A 57 -7.09 -12.89 6.44
N THR A 58 -6.94 -13.57 5.31
CA THR A 58 -5.80 -14.47 5.09
C THR A 58 -4.56 -13.65 4.75
N TYR A 59 -3.47 -13.90 5.45
CA TYR A 59 -2.18 -13.27 5.17
C TYR A 59 -1.34 -14.14 4.23
N ILE A 60 -0.96 -13.56 3.09
CA ILE A 60 -0.11 -14.21 2.08
C ILE A 60 1.19 -13.39 1.98
N ARG A 61 2.33 -14.06 2.10
CA ARG A 61 3.66 -13.50 1.83
C ARG A 61 4.26 -14.26 0.65
N PRO A 62 4.22 -13.70 -0.57
CA PRO A 62 4.88 -14.26 -1.76
C PRO A 62 6.39 -14.38 -1.61
#